data_AF-A0A8H3X7Y6-F1
#
_entry.id   AF-A0A8H3X7Y6-F1
#
_cell.length_a   1.000
_cell.length_b   1.000
_cell.length_c   1.000
_cell.angle_alpha   90.00
_cell.angle_beta   90.00
_cell.angle_gamma   90.00
#
_symmetry.space_group_name_H-M   'P 1'
#
loop_
_entity.id
_entity.type
_entity.pdbx_description
1 polymer ?
#
loop_
_entity_poly.entity_id
_entity_poly.type
_entity_poly.pdbx_seq_one_letter_code
_entity_poly.pdbx_strand_id
1 'polypeptide(L)' 'MGDACGAFNVGYCYLNGIGVEHNKNKAFIHYLKSAEMDNVDGLLEVGYCYLNGIGVEKDEYKAFTYYQKSAEIELNKALK' A
#
# COMPACT_ATOMS: atom_id res chain seq x y z
N MET A 1 -0.83 17.03 -7.26
CA MET A 1 0.21 16.14 -6.68
C MET A 1 -0.19 15.87 -5.24
N GLY A 2 -0.58 14.64 -4.91
CA GLY A 2 -0.60 14.19 -3.52
C GLY A 2 0.83 13.93 -3.04
N ASP A 3 1.03 13.75 -1.75
CA ASP A 3 2.28 13.23 -1.18
C ASP A 3 2.10 11.72 -0.93
N ALA A 4 2.94 10.89 -1.55
CA ALA A 4 2.84 9.45 -1.43
C ALA A 4 3.08 8.96 0.01
N CYS A 5 4.01 9.60 0.73
CA CYS A 5 4.28 9.31 2.14
C CYS A 5 3.11 9.76 3.02
N GLY A 6 2.52 10.91 2.69
CA GLY A 6 1.29 11.39 3.33
C GLY A 6 0.14 10.40 3.16
N ALA A 7 -0.09 9.89 1.96
CA ALA A 7 -1.12 8.89 1.70
C ALA A 7 -0.87 7.59 2.48
N PHE A 8 0.37 7.10 2.51
CA PHE A 8 0.76 5.93 3.32
C PHE A 8 0.44 6.14 4.80
N ASN A 9 0.86 7.27 5.39
CA ASN A 9 0.65 7.55 6.80
C ASN A 9 -0.83 7.65 7.17
N VAL A 10 -1.67 8.23 6.30
CA VAL A 10 -3.12 8.23 6.51
C VAL A 10 -3.69 6.81 6.49
N GLY A 11 -3.21 5.96 5.57
CA GLY A 11 -3.56 4.54 5.54
C GLY A 11 -3.21 3.83 6.85
N TYR A 12 -2.00 4.08 7.35
CA TYR A 12 -1.52 3.55 8.63
C TYR A 12 -2.36 4.01 9.82
N CYS A 13 -2.76 5.28 9.86
CA CYS A 13 -3.65 5.80 10.91
C CYS A 13 -5.02 5.12 10.90
N TYR A 14 -5.62 4.90 9.72
CA TYR A 14 -6.88 4.14 9.63
C TYR A 14 -6.71 2.67 10.01
N LEU A 15 -5.59 2.03 9.66
CA LEU A 15 -5.32 0.64 10.01
C LEU A 15 -5.12 0.46 11.53
N ASN A 16 -4.57 1.46 12.21
CA ASN A 16 -4.25 1.36 13.65
C ASN A 16 -5.21 2.15 14.55
N GLY A 17 -6.16 2.91 13.99
CA GLY A 17 -7.08 3.76 14.74
C GLY A 17 -6.40 4.96 15.42
N ILE A 18 -5.36 5.52 14.80
CA ILE A 18 -4.58 6.64 15.38
C ILE A 18 -5.26 7.95 15.01
N GLY A 19 -5.91 8.60 15.98
CA GLY A 19 -6.61 9.88 15.78
C GLY A 19 -7.88 9.79 14.90
N VAL A 20 -8.21 8.58 14.40
CA VAL A 20 -9.40 8.27 13.60
C VAL A 20 -9.94 6.90 14.02
N GLU A 21 -11.20 6.63 13.72
CA GLU A 21 -11.78 5.29 13.90
C GLU A 21 -11.07 4.27 13.00
N HIS A 22 -10.77 3.09 13.57
CA HIS A 22 -10.16 1.99 12.85
C HIS A 22 -11.02 1.58 11.64
N ASN A 23 -10.42 1.57 10.44
CA ASN A 23 -11.14 1.22 9.22
C ASN A 23 -10.21 0.62 8.15
N LYS A 24 -10.27 -0.70 7.98
CA LYS A 24 -9.45 -1.44 7.02
C LYS A 24 -9.68 -1.02 5.57
N ASN A 25 -10.94 -0.77 5.17
CA ASN A 25 -11.26 -0.34 3.79
C ASN A 25 -10.63 1.02 3.46
N LYS A 26 -10.72 1.99 4.38
CA LYS A 26 -10.09 3.30 4.21
C LYS A 26 -8.56 3.21 4.24
N ALA A 27 -8.00 2.33 5.07
CA ALA A 27 -6.57 2.05 5.08
C ALA A 27 -6.09 1.57 3.69
N PHE A 28 -6.76 0.55 3.15
CA PHE A 28 -6.46 0.00 1.83
C PHE A 28 -6.52 1.06 0.72
N ILE A 29 -7.57 1.89 0.69
CA ILE A 29 -7.70 2.97 -0.30
C ILE A 29 -6.51 3.94 -0.24
N HIS A 30 -6.02 4.27 0.95
CA HIS A 30 -4.90 5.19 1.11
C HIS A 30 -3.54 4.57 0.78
N TYR A 31 -3.33 3.30 1.11
CA TYR A 31 -2.17 2.55 0.63
C TYR A 31 -2.17 2.43 -0.90
N LEU A 32 -3.34 2.20 -1.52
CA LEU A 32 -3.47 2.15 -2.97
C LEU A 32 -3.08 3.48 -3.63
N LYS A 33 -3.53 4.62 -3.08
CA LYS A 33 -3.12 5.95 -3.55
C LYS A 33 -1.60 6.18 -3.43
N SER A 34 -0.98 5.67 -2.37
CA SER A 34 0.48 5.74 -2.21
C SER A 34 1.19 4.86 -3.26
N ALA A 35 0.71 3.64 -3.47
CA ALA A 35 1.22 2.69 -4.45
C ALA A 35 1.10 3.18 -5.92
N GLU A 36 0.01 3.90 -6.25
CA GLU A 36 -0.20 4.54 -7.56
C GLU A 36 0.84 5.63 -7.87
N MET A 37 1.50 6.15 -6.84
CA MET A 37 2.61 7.09 -6.96
C MET A 37 3.98 6.42 -6.91
N ASP A 38 4.04 5.11 -7.13
CA ASP A 38 5.25 4.27 -7.10
C ASP A 38 6.02 4.34 -5.76
N ASN A 39 5.32 4.67 -4.66
CA ASN A 39 5.90 4.52 -3.32
C ASN A 39 5.97 3.05 -2.94
N VAL A 40 7.18 2.63 -2.57
CA VAL A 40 7.51 1.23 -2.29
C VAL A 40 6.80 0.71 -1.05
N ASP A 41 6.71 1.50 0.02
CA ASP A 41 5.98 1.11 1.22
C ASP A 41 4.48 0.93 0.93
N GLY A 42 3.89 1.84 0.13
CA GLY A 42 2.53 1.72 -0.36
C GLY A 42 2.30 0.45 -1.19
N LEU A 43 3.21 0.11 -2.10
CA LEU A 43 3.13 -1.13 -2.89
C LEU A 43 3.17 -2.38 -2.00
N LEU A 44 4.08 -2.40 -1.02
CA LEU A 44 4.20 -3.51 -0.06
C LEU A 44 2.93 -3.67 0.78
N GLU A 45 2.37 -2.58 1.30
CA GLU A 45 1.14 -2.62 2.10
C GLU A 45 -0.08 -3.04 1.27
N VAL A 46 -0.19 -2.61 0.01
CA VAL A 46 -1.26 -3.09 -0.88
C VAL A 46 -1.12 -4.59 -1.14
N GLY A 47 0.09 -5.08 -1.41
CA GLY A 47 0.36 -6.51 -1.53
C GLY A 47 -0.04 -7.28 -0.27
N TYR A 48 0.32 -6.75 0.90
CA TYR A 48 -0.03 -7.34 2.19
C TYR A 48 -1.56 -7.36 2.43
N CYS A 49 -2.26 -6.30 2.05
CA CYS A 49 -3.71 -6.22 2.16
C CYS A 49 -4.41 -7.27 1.29
N TYR A 50 -3.99 -7.45 0.04
CA TYR A 50 -4.52 -8.50 -0.84
C TYR A 50 -4.19 -9.90 -0.34
N LEU A 51 -2.99 -10.11 0.23
CA LEU A 51 -2.60 -11.41 0.76
C LEU A 51 -3.45 -11.83 1.97
N ASN A 52 -3.88 -10.88 2.80
CA ASN A 52 -4.56 -11.14 4.07
C ASN A 52 -6.05 -10.75 4.07
N GLY A 53 -6.57 -10.20 2.97
CA GLY A 53 -7.95 -9.70 2.89
C GLY A 53 -8.21 -8.49 3.80
N ILE A 54 -7.25 -7.58 3.94
CA ILE A 54 -7.38 -6.39 4.80
C ILE A 54 -7.98 -5.25 4.00
N GLY A 55 -9.26 -4.97 4.23
CA GLY A 55 -9.95 -3.86 3.57
C GLY A 55 -10.25 -4.08 2.09
N VAL A 56 -9.95 -5.28 1.59
CA VAL A 56 -10.17 -5.76 0.23
C VAL A 56 -10.36 -7.27 0.28
N GLU A 57 -11.01 -7.85 -0.73
CA GLU A 57 -11.06 -9.30 -0.88
C GLU A 57 -9.66 -9.89 -1.04
N LYS A 58 -9.41 -11.05 -0.41
CA LYS A 58 -8.13 -11.73 -0.50
C LYS A 58 -7.87 -12.15 -1.96
N ASP A 59 -6.70 -11.80 -2.49
CA ASP A 59 -6.29 -12.12 -3.86
C ASP A 59 -4.76 -12.30 -3.92
N GLU A 60 -4.31 -13.56 -3.87
CA GLU A 60 -2.88 -13.88 -3.84
C GLU A 60 -2.16 -13.51 -5.15
N TYR A 61 -2.87 -13.53 -6.28
CA TYR A 61 -2.30 -13.13 -7.56
C TYR A 61 -2.02 -11.63 -7.59
N LYS A 62 -2.99 -10.81 -7.16
CA LYS A 62 -2.75 -9.36 -7.03
C LYS A 62 -1.66 -9.07 -6.02
N ALA A 63 -1.64 -9.75 -4.88
CA ALA A 63 -0.57 -9.60 -3.89
C ALA A 63 0.82 -9.81 -4.52
N PHE A 64 0.99 -10.90 -5.27
CA PHE A 64 2.21 -11.18 -6.02
C PHE A 64 2.57 -10.06 -7.01
N THR A 65 1.60 -9.57 -7.80
CA THR A 65 1.84 -8.49 -8.76
C THR A 65 2.34 -7.20 -8.09
N TYR A 66 1.75 -6.82 -6.95
CA TYR A 66 2.19 -5.63 -6.21
C TYR A 66 3.60 -5.81 -5.62
N TYR A 67 3.93 -6.99 -5.07
CA TYR A 67 5.28 -7.29 -4.59
C TYR A 67 6.31 -7.32 -5.71
N GLN A 68 5.98 -7.89 -6.87
CA GLN A 68 6.84 -7.88 -8.05
C GLN A 68 7.14 -6.45 -8.50
N LYS A 69 6.10 -5.60 -8.63
CA LYS A 69 6.27 -4.19 -9.00
C LYS A 69 7.17 -3.44 -8.00
N SER A 70 7.02 -3.72 -6.70
CA SER A 70 7.89 -3.15 -5.65
C SER A 70 9.36 -3.51 -5.86
N ALA A 71 9.66 -4.78 -6.17
CA ALA A 71 11.02 -5.24 -6.40
C ALA A 71 11.64 -4.61 -7.67
N GLU A 72 10.84 -4.44 -8.74
CA GLU A 72 11.29 -3.79 -9.98
C GLU A 72 11.64 -2.32 -9.76
N ILE A 73 10.84 -1.57 -8.99
CA ILE A 73 11.13 -0.16 -8.67
C ILE A 73 12.42 -0.02 -7.87
N GLU A 74 12.62 -0.85 -6.84
CA GLU A 74 13.87 -0.82 -6.06
C GLU A 74 15.09 -1.18 -6.91
N LEU A 75 14.98 -2.19 -7.77
CA LEU A 75 16.06 -2.54 -8.72
C LEU A 75 16.38 -1.36 -9.64
N ASN A 76 15.36 -0.68 -10.18
CA ASN A 76 15.54 0.47 -11.07
C ASN A 76 16.17 1.68 -10.37
N LYS A 77 15.97 1.85 -9.06
CA LYS A 77 16.66 2.88 -8.27
C LYS A 77 18.13 2.53 -8.06
N ALA A 78 18.45 1.27 -7.79
CA ALA A 78 19.82 0.82 -7.54
C ALA A 78 20.73 0.89 -8.78
N LEU A 79 20.14 0.88 -9.98
CA LEU A 79 20.86 0.95 -11.27
C LEU A 79 21.09 2.38 -11.79
N LYS A 80 20.68 3.41 -11.05
CA LYS A 80 20.87 4.83 -11.38
C LYS A 80 21.88 5.49 -10.45
#